data_AF-A0A2H0RVJ9-F1
#
_entry.id   AF-A0A2H0RVJ9-F1
#
_cell.length_a   1.000
_cell.length_b   1.000
_cell.length_c   1.000
_cell.angle_alpha   90.00
_cell.angle_beta   90.00
_cell.angle_gamma   90.00
#
_symmetry.space_group_name_H-M   'P 1'
#
loop_
_entity.id
_entity.type
_entity.pdbx_description
1 polymer ?
#
loop_
_entity_poly.entity_id
_entity_poly.type
_entity_poly.pdbx_seq_one_letter_code
_entity_poly.pdbx_strand_id
1 'polypeptide(L)'
;MPKSSSRKGLPLDDEALEWTKEQWNEYTSSQSFIDTYVDGAEVNISTLIADIGPKKYLALMENGTYLVSFKDKVIHSKTRKGMEILGKALRRGELSIRKLSEADIIAGNKADDLIQDAITIAGEYLEPNADWDDDSYAAAMLWAPDQWRECIRYSNFRKHFVRGGVVQLPKLKKSGMPEELMNRMIDRALNLVRVENQVIDADTDEGVILLEKALAEGKVSLSRMIEAEVFTRQEAINLHQEAVHFAENNLHGSAQWAEDQRKVVIPWIPEQWDAFVDSVAFDEFVEEGFVNIPALKTVMGSDMVDLLLDKVHTLVEVDSRIVHSTTKEGRAHLLRAITNGKILLQTLVRAGFLHASEVEGKLEEARKIAKACFQKGARWDSLSERDAMKWSPDEWDAAINCINFAERFTKKGVVQKDAFTGLMSEALYGRMVQRSSYLVQLGTDVVDVRTREGRDVAEASLWEGNISVRMGLVLNLITRAQADELYEQAREVARRNIQKGKKWSKEDIELAKSWSPDQWQQALEATNFSIIFTDDGKVNRDRAVVAMTPELFDIMVERTHAFIRVGSTIYDGFTKKGYDTLNRMNLL
;
A
#
# COMPACT_ATOMS: atom_id res chain seq x y z
N MET A 1 -30.68 -4.81 49.87
CA MET A 1 -30.66 -3.66 48.95
C MET A 1 -29.23 -3.20 48.77
N PRO A 2 -28.56 -3.51 47.65
CA PRO A 2 -27.30 -2.88 47.31
C PRO A 2 -27.57 -1.51 46.69
N LYS A 3 -26.73 -0.54 47.05
CA LYS A 3 -26.85 0.88 46.72
C LYS A 3 -26.64 1.12 45.22
N SER A 4 -27.59 1.81 44.60
CA SER A 4 -27.43 2.44 43.29
C SER A 4 -26.38 3.55 43.40
N SER A 5 -25.17 3.32 42.89
CA SER A 5 -24.22 4.40 42.62
C SER A 5 -24.38 4.82 41.16
N SER A 6 -24.90 6.02 40.96
CA SER A 6 -24.81 6.75 39.70
C SER A 6 -23.33 6.95 39.35
N ARG A 7 -22.75 6.08 38.53
CA ARG A 7 -21.40 6.27 37.97
C ARG A 7 -21.49 7.37 36.90
N LYS A 8 -20.94 8.54 37.21
CA LYS A 8 -20.56 9.55 36.21
C LYS A 8 -19.53 8.92 35.27
N GLY A 9 -19.52 9.31 33.99
CA GLY A 9 -18.51 8.94 33.00
C GLY A 9 -17.13 9.40 33.45
N LEU A 10 -16.47 8.55 34.22
CA LEU A 10 -15.14 8.73 34.78
C LEU A 10 -14.13 7.96 33.93
N PRO A 11 -12.83 8.32 34.02
CA PRO A 11 -11.74 7.51 33.51
C PRO A 11 -11.92 6.07 33.98
N LEU A 12 -11.77 5.13 33.06
CA LEU A 12 -11.79 3.70 33.40
C LEU A 12 -10.46 3.34 34.07
N ASP A 13 -10.50 2.57 35.15
CA ASP A 13 -9.31 1.93 35.72
C ASP A 13 -8.88 0.73 34.86
N ASP A 14 -7.75 0.11 35.18
CA ASP A 14 -7.21 -1.00 34.40
C ASP A 14 -8.01 -2.30 34.59
N GLU A 15 -8.83 -2.39 35.64
CA GLU A 15 -9.79 -3.49 35.84
C GLU A 15 -10.86 -3.53 34.73
N ALA A 16 -11.09 -2.42 34.02
CA ALA A 16 -11.99 -2.38 32.86
C ALA A 16 -11.58 -3.32 31.73
N LEU A 17 -10.30 -3.67 31.62
CA LEU A 17 -9.83 -4.63 30.61
C LEU A 17 -10.36 -6.06 30.84
N GLU A 18 -10.79 -6.38 32.06
CA GLU A 18 -11.37 -7.67 32.43
C GLU A 18 -12.90 -7.66 32.47
N TRP A 19 -13.53 -6.55 32.07
CA TRP A 19 -14.99 -6.42 32.11
C TRP A 19 -15.68 -7.37 31.13
N THR A 20 -16.83 -7.90 31.56
CA THR A 20 -17.70 -8.69 30.69
C THR A 20 -18.40 -7.82 29.66
N LYS A 21 -18.92 -8.46 28.60
CA LYS A 21 -19.76 -7.84 27.57
C LYS A 21 -20.93 -7.03 28.16
N GLU A 22 -21.59 -7.55 29.18
CA GLU A 22 -22.70 -6.87 29.86
C GLU A 22 -22.23 -5.60 30.57
N GLN A 23 -21.07 -5.63 31.23
CA GLN A 23 -20.51 -4.46 31.91
C GLN A 23 -20.14 -3.36 30.91
N TRP A 24 -19.55 -3.73 29.77
CA TRP A 24 -19.28 -2.78 28.67
C TRP A 24 -20.56 -2.19 28.07
N ASN A 25 -21.60 -3.01 27.90
CA ASN A 25 -22.90 -2.58 27.40
C ASN A 25 -23.64 -1.68 28.40
N GLU A 26 -23.53 -1.94 29.71
CA GLU A 26 -24.07 -1.08 30.76
C GLU A 26 -23.35 0.28 30.79
N TYR A 27 -22.02 0.28 30.68
CA TYR A 27 -21.22 1.49 30.62
C TYR A 27 -21.61 2.39 29.44
N THR A 28 -21.67 1.82 28.24
CA THR A 28 -22.04 2.56 27.02
C THR A 28 -23.50 3.01 27.00
N SER A 29 -24.41 2.23 27.59
CA SER A 29 -25.83 2.61 27.70
C SER A 29 -26.09 3.71 28.74
N SER A 30 -25.11 4.05 29.58
CA SER A 30 -25.29 5.07 30.60
C SER A 30 -25.54 6.44 29.97
N GLN A 31 -26.47 7.21 30.56
CA GLN A 31 -26.77 8.56 30.06
C GLN A 31 -25.51 9.44 30.05
N SER A 32 -24.60 9.25 31.01
CA SER A 32 -23.35 10.02 31.05
C SER A 32 -22.42 9.70 29.89
N PHE A 33 -22.35 8.44 29.44
CA PHE A 33 -21.56 8.08 28.26
C PHE A 33 -22.15 8.74 27.01
N ILE A 34 -23.47 8.65 26.85
CA ILE A 34 -24.19 9.23 25.71
C ILE A 34 -23.99 10.75 25.68
N ASP A 35 -24.21 11.44 26.80
CA ASP A 35 -24.09 12.92 26.86
C ASP A 35 -22.66 13.41 26.65
N THR A 36 -21.65 12.61 27.01
CA THR A 36 -20.23 13.01 26.93
C THR A 36 -19.63 12.69 25.57
N TYR A 37 -19.91 11.50 25.03
CA TYR A 37 -19.18 10.96 23.87
C TYR A 37 -20.01 10.84 22.60
N VAL A 38 -21.34 11.06 22.64
CA VAL A 38 -22.21 10.80 21.48
C VAL A 38 -22.87 12.08 20.98
N ASP A 39 -22.55 12.49 19.75
CA ASP A 39 -23.27 13.56 19.05
C ASP A 39 -24.37 12.97 18.16
N GLY A 40 -25.60 13.01 18.68
CA GLY A 40 -26.79 12.48 18.03
C GLY A 40 -26.81 10.96 17.94
N ALA A 41 -25.94 10.38 17.12
CA ALA A 41 -25.72 8.93 16.98
C ALA A 41 -24.24 8.56 16.89
N GLU A 42 -23.36 9.52 16.60
CA GLU A 42 -21.96 9.25 16.29
C GLU A 42 -21.12 9.41 17.54
N VAL A 43 -20.27 8.43 17.82
CA VAL A 43 -19.33 8.49 18.93
C VAL A 43 -18.15 9.36 18.53
N ASN A 44 -17.82 10.35 19.34
CA ASN A 44 -16.58 11.10 19.24
C ASN A 44 -15.41 10.25 19.75
N ILE A 45 -14.83 9.48 18.83
CA ILE A 45 -13.73 8.54 19.09
C ILE A 45 -12.52 9.26 19.69
N SER A 46 -12.19 10.46 19.21
CA SER A 46 -11.02 11.21 19.69
C SER A 46 -11.16 11.60 21.17
N THR A 47 -12.33 12.09 21.57
CA THR A 47 -12.62 12.40 22.97
C THR A 47 -12.65 11.13 23.82
N LEU A 48 -13.28 10.06 23.34
CA LEU A 48 -13.33 8.79 24.04
C LEU A 48 -11.94 8.20 24.29
N ILE A 49 -11.09 8.10 23.27
CA ILE A 49 -9.71 7.61 23.38
C ILE A 49 -8.87 8.49 24.31
N ALA A 50 -9.06 9.81 24.28
CA ALA A 50 -8.35 10.72 25.17
C ALA A 50 -8.67 10.45 26.65
N ASP A 51 -9.93 10.08 26.95
CA ASP A 51 -10.40 9.92 28.33
C ASP A 51 -10.16 8.50 28.89
N ILE A 52 -10.32 7.44 28.08
CA ILE A 52 -10.16 6.05 28.54
C ILE A 52 -8.85 5.39 28.07
N GLY A 53 -8.12 6.02 27.16
CA GLY A 53 -6.91 5.47 26.55
C GLY A 53 -7.18 4.42 25.46
N PRO A 54 -6.21 4.19 24.56
CA PRO A 54 -6.38 3.34 23.39
C PRO A 54 -6.64 1.87 23.73
N LYS A 55 -6.00 1.32 24.76
CA LYS A 55 -6.18 -0.08 25.17
C LYS A 55 -7.63 -0.37 25.60
N LYS A 56 -8.23 0.51 26.41
CA LYS A 56 -9.60 0.36 26.90
C LYS A 56 -10.62 0.65 25.81
N TYR A 57 -10.32 1.59 24.90
CA TYR A 57 -11.12 1.79 23.70
C TYR A 57 -11.18 0.53 22.82
N LEU A 58 -10.04 -0.15 22.61
CA LEU A 58 -10.02 -1.40 21.86
C LEU A 58 -10.83 -2.50 22.56
N ALA A 59 -10.64 -2.67 23.88
CA ALA A 59 -11.43 -3.63 24.67
C ALA A 59 -12.94 -3.31 24.61
N LEU A 60 -13.31 -2.02 24.63
CA LEU A 60 -14.68 -1.56 24.47
C LEU A 60 -15.23 -1.89 23.07
N MET A 61 -14.47 -1.64 22.00
CA MET A 61 -14.91 -1.96 20.64
C MET A 61 -14.99 -3.47 20.38
N GLU A 62 -14.22 -4.26 21.13
CA GLU A 62 -14.27 -5.72 21.07
C GLU A 62 -15.48 -6.31 21.81
N ASN A 63 -15.79 -5.78 22.98
CA ASN A 63 -16.77 -6.38 23.89
C ASN A 63 -18.11 -5.62 23.95
N GLY A 64 -18.12 -4.31 23.70
CA GLY A 64 -19.31 -3.47 23.71
C GLY A 64 -20.06 -3.52 22.39
N THR A 65 -21.22 -4.17 22.36
CA THR A 65 -22.00 -4.37 21.13
C THR A 65 -22.90 -3.22 20.76
N TYR A 66 -23.11 -2.28 21.67
CA TYR A 66 -23.93 -1.11 21.37
C TYR A 66 -23.20 -0.05 20.53
N LEU A 67 -21.89 -0.18 20.35
CA LEU A 67 -21.08 0.67 19.48
C LEU A 67 -20.79 -0.06 18.17
N VAL A 68 -21.38 0.41 17.08
CA VAL A 68 -21.36 -0.28 15.78
C VAL A 68 -20.55 0.53 14.78
N SER A 69 -19.38 0.03 14.37
CA SER A 69 -18.63 0.62 13.24
C SER A 69 -19.42 0.48 11.93
N PHE A 70 -19.68 1.59 11.25
CA PHE A 70 -20.43 1.70 10.00
C PHE A 70 -20.04 2.96 9.22
N LYS A 71 -19.61 2.81 7.96
CA LYS A 71 -19.18 3.91 7.06
C LYS A 71 -18.21 4.89 7.74
N ASP A 72 -17.12 4.33 8.26
CA ASP A 72 -16.01 5.04 8.93
C ASP A 72 -16.37 5.75 10.25
N LYS A 73 -17.57 5.48 10.78
CA LYS A 73 -18.06 6.06 12.02
C LYS A 73 -18.41 4.97 13.01
N VAL A 74 -18.35 5.29 14.31
CA VAL A 74 -18.89 4.42 15.36
C VAL A 74 -20.27 4.94 15.74
N ILE A 75 -21.30 4.14 15.47
CA ILE A 75 -22.71 4.49 15.68
C ILE A 75 -23.21 3.87 16.97
N HIS A 76 -23.78 4.69 17.85
CA HIS A 76 -24.36 4.25 19.11
C HIS A 76 -25.80 3.74 18.92
N SER A 77 -25.98 2.43 18.94
CA SER A 77 -27.26 1.74 18.68
C SER A 77 -28.40 2.13 19.63
N LYS A 78 -28.13 2.51 20.88
CA LYS A 78 -29.17 2.92 21.85
C LYS A 78 -29.69 4.35 21.70
N THR A 79 -29.09 5.15 20.82
CA THR A 79 -29.64 6.48 20.52
C THR A 79 -30.76 6.36 19.49
N ARG A 80 -31.77 7.24 19.54
CA ARG A 80 -32.86 7.25 18.54
C ARG A 80 -32.33 7.37 17.11
N LYS A 81 -31.40 8.31 16.87
CA LYS A 81 -30.76 8.49 15.55
C LYS A 81 -29.92 7.26 15.17
N GLY A 82 -29.23 6.63 16.12
CA GLY A 82 -28.45 5.42 15.87
C GLY A 82 -29.34 4.24 15.44
N MET A 83 -30.48 4.03 16.12
CA MET A 83 -31.48 3.03 15.71
C MET A 83 -32.01 3.30 14.29
N GLU A 84 -32.27 4.56 13.93
CA GLU A 84 -32.73 4.92 12.59
C GLU A 84 -31.67 4.64 11.52
N ILE A 85 -30.39 4.97 11.78
CA ILE A 85 -29.27 4.74 10.86
C ILE A 85 -29.04 3.24 10.68
N LEU A 86 -28.90 2.50 11.78
CA LEU A 86 -28.64 1.06 11.74
C LEU A 86 -29.85 0.28 11.21
N GLY A 87 -31.07 0.72 11.50
CA GLY A 87 -32.29 0.15 10.92
C GLY A 87 -32.39 0.37 9.41
N LYS A 88 -31.87 1.50 8.87
CA LYS A 88 -31.73 1.68 7.41
C LYS A 88 -30.66 0.75 6.84
N ALA A 89 -29.55 0.57 7.54
CA ALA A 89 -28.48 -0.35 7.13
C ALA A 89 -29.00 -1.80 7.06
N LEU A 90 -29.78 -2.23 8.06
CA LEU A 90 -30.48 -3.53 8.08
C LEU A 90 -31.34 -3.72 6.82
N ARG A 91 -32.24 -2.78 6.52
CA ARG A 91 -33.14 -2.87 5.36
C ARG A 91 -32.42 -2.91 4.00
N ARG A 92 -31.17 -2.46 3.96
CA ARG A 92 -30.35 -2.44 2.75
C ARG A 92 -29.33 -3.59 2.72
N GLY A 93 -29.27 -4.43 3.75
CA GLY A 93 -28.26 -5.48 3.90
C GLY A 93 -26.83 -4.95 3.93
N GLU A 94 -26.61 -3.74 4.47
CA GLU A 94 -25.28 -3.11 4.49
C GLU A 94 -24.39 -3.56 5.66
N LEU A 95 -24.97 -4.23 6.66
CA LEU A 95 -24.29 -4.75 7.85
C LEU A 95 -24.76 -6.18 8.14
N SER A 96 -23.91 -6.97 8.80
CA SER A 96 -24.26 -8.30 9.29
C SER A 96 -25.50 -8.25 10.21
N ILE A 97 -26.44 -9.16 9.97
CA ILE A 97 -27.61 -9.39 10.82
C ILE A 97 -27.17 -9.73 12.24
N ARG A 98 -26.15 -10.59 12.42
CA ARG A 98 -25.61 -10.91 13.74
C ARG A 98 -25.16 -9.65 14.48
N LYS A 99 -24.38 -8.78 13.83
CA LYS A 99 -23.94 -7.50 14.44
C LYS A 99 -25.12 -6.61 14.83
N LEU A 100 -26.16 -6.56 13.99
CA LEU A 100 -27.37 -5.79 14.25
C LEU A 100 -28.24 -6.41 15.36
N SER A 101 -28.25 -7.74 15.48
CA SER A 101 -28.91 -8.47 16.56
C SER A 101 -28.21 -8.22 17.89
N GLU A 102 -26.89 -8.34 17.93
CA GLU A 102 -26.08 -8.06 19.13
C GLU A 102 -26.15 -6.59 19.58
N ALA A 103 -26.45 -5.68 18.65
CA ALA A 103 -26.69 -4.25 18.92
C ALA A 103 -28.17 -3.95 19.27
N ASP A 104 -29.02 -4.97 19.43
CA ASP A 104 -30.46 -4.88 19.69
C ASP A 104 -31.25 -4.06 18.64
N ILE A 105 -30.79 -4.03 17.40
CA ILE A 105 -31.51 -3.37 16.28
C ILE A 105 -32.58 -4.29 15.69
N ILE A 106 -32.32 -5.60 15.70
CA ILE A 106 -33.26 -6.65 15.32
C ILE A 106 -33.29 -7.71 16.43
N ALA A 107 -34.45 -8.31 16.68
CA ALA A 107 -34.55 -9.40 17.63
C ALA A 107 -33.87 -10.67 17.09
N GLY A 108 -33.19 -11.43 17.94
CA GLY A 108 -32.45 -12.63 17.55
C GLY A 108 -33.27 -13.65 16.75
N ASN A 109 -34.51 -13.92 17.16
CA ASN A 109 -35.40 -14.83 16.42
C ASN A 109 -35.69 -14.36 14.99
N LYS A 110 -35.91 -13.05 14.80
CA LYS A 110 -36.12 -12.48 13.45
C LYS A 110 -34.84 -12.50 12.62
N ALA A 111 -33.68 -12.34 13.27
CA ALA A 111 -32.39 -12.50 12.63
C ALA A 111 -32.21 -13.94 12.10
N ASP A 112 -32.55 -14.93 12.91
CA ASP A 112 -32.49 -16.35 12.53
C ASP A 112 -33.46 -16.66 11.38
N ASP A 113 -34.70 -16.17 11.45
CA ASP A 113 -35.71 -16.33 10.39
C ASP A 113 -35.20 -15.79 9.05
N LEU A 114 -34.62 -14.58 9.03
CA LEU A 114 -34.05 -13.97 7.82
C LEU A 114 -32.90 -14.79 7.22
N ILE A 115 -32.09 -15.45 8.04
CA ILE A 115 -31.02 -16.33 7.57
C ILE A 115 -31.62 -17.61 6.97
N GLN A 116 -32.61 -18.23 7.62
CA GLN A 116 -33.27 -19.43 7.11
C GLN A 116 -34.04 -19.19 5.81
N ASP A 117 -34.69 -18.03 5.68
CA ASP A 117 -35.35 -17.63 4.44
C ASP A 117 -34.34 -17.48 3.29
N ALA A 118 -33.19 -16.85 3.57
CA ALA A 118 -32.11 -16.72 2.57
C ALA A 118 -31.53 -18.07 2.16
N ILE A 119 -31.32 -19.00 3.10
CA ILE A 119 -30.86 -20.37 2.81
C ILE A 119 -31.87 -21.09 1.91
N THR A 120 -33.16 -20.96 2.21
CA THR A 120 -34.24 -21.62 1.45
C THR A 120 -34.28 -21.12 0.01
N ILE A 121 -34.32 -19.79 -0.18
CA ILE A 121 -34.30 -19.16 -1.52
C ILE A 121 -33.03 -19.54 -2.28
N ALA A 122 -31.86 -19.45 -1.64
CA ALA A 122 -30.60 -19.82 -2.28
C ALA A 122 -30.54 -21.30 -2.66
N GLY A 123 -31.17 -22.18 -1.88
CA GLY A 123 -31.27 -23.60 -2.20
C GLY A 123 -31.99 -23.88 -3.52
N GLU A 124 -32.95 -23.03 -3.90
CA GLU A 124 -33.69 -23.13 -5.15
C GLU A 124 -32.98 -22.41 -6.31
N TYR A 125 -32.44 -21.21 -6.05
CA TYR A 125 -31.94 -20.32 -7.10
C TYR A 125 -30.41 -20.32 -7.32
N LEU A 126 -29.64 -20.95 -6.42
CA LEU A 126 -28.20 -21.24 -6.63
C LEU A 126 -28.00 -22.69 -7.11
N GLU A 127 -28.87 -23.16 -8.00
CA GLU A 127 -28.71 -24.40 -8.76
C GLU A 127 -28.34 -24.13 -10.22
N PRO A 128 -27.69 -25.10 -10.91
CA PRO A 128 -27.43 -24.96 -12.34
C PRO A 128 -28.74 -24.80 -13.14
N ASN A 129 -28.81 -23.73 -13.93
CA ASN A 129 -29.95 -23.38 -14.80
C ASN A 129 -31.22 -22.93 -14.04
N ALA A 130 -31.11 -22.55 -12.77
CA ALA A 130 -32.21 -21.91 -12.06
C ALA A 130 -32.32 -20.42 -12.48
N ASP A 131 -33.50 -20.02 -12.92
CA ASP A 131 -33.79 -18.63 -13.28
C ASP A 131 -34.32 -17.88 -12.06
N TRP A 132 -33.73 -16.74 -11.72
CA TRP A 132 -34.19 -15.91 -10.60
C TRP A 132 -35.51 -15.21 -10.95
N ASP A 133 -36.55 -15.40 -10.14
CA ASP A 133 -37.75 -14.60 -10.21
C ASP A 133 -37.55 -13.18 -9.64
N ASP A 134 -38.41 -12.23 -10.01
CA ASP A 134 -38.29 -10.81 -9.63
C ASP A 134 -38.32 -10.59 -8.10
N ASP A 135 -39.13 -11.35 -7.36
CA ASP A 135 -39.29 -11.19 -5.91
C ASP A 135 -38.06 -11.75 -5.18
N SER A 136 -37.59 -12.94 -5.56
CA SER A 136 -36.39 -13.58 -5.02
C SER A 136 -35.13 -12.77 -5.36
N TYR A 137 -35.04 -12.23 -6.58
CA TYR A 137 -33.97 -11.31 -6.99
C TYR A 137 -33.97 -10.06 -6.11
N ALA A 138 -35.13 -9.40 -5.96
CA ALA A 138 -35.25 -8.18 -5.18
C ALA A 138 -34.90 -8.43 -3.69
N ALA A 139 -35.30 -9.58 -3.14
CA ALA A 139 -34.93 -9.98 -1.79
C ALA A 139 -33.41 -10.18 -1.65
N ALA A 140 -32.79 -10.93 -2.56
CA ALA A 140 -31.35 -11.22 -2.51
C ALA A 140 -30.47 -9.98 -2.69
N MET A 141 -30.92 -8.99 -3.47
CA MET A 141 -30.25 -7.68 -3.59
C MET A 141 -30.14 -6.91 -2.26
N LEU A 142 -31.00 -7.24 -1.29
CA LEU A 142 -31.06 -6.66 0.04
C LEU A 142 -30.48 -7.57 1.13
N TRP A 143 -30.02 -8.78 0.79
CA TRP A 143 -29.40 -9.68 1.78
C TRP A 143 -28.14 -9.06 2.38
N ALA A 144 -28.00 -9.29 3.68
CA ALA A 144 -26.85 -8.92 4.48
C ALA A 144 -25.64 -9.84 4.24
N PRO A 145 -24.43 -9.43 4.65
CA PRO A 145 -23.21 -10.21 4.44
C PRO A 145 -23.25 -11.65 4.98
N ASP A 146 -23.83 -11.84 6.16
CA ASP A 146 -23.98 -13.15 6.81
C ASP A 146 -25.11 -13.97 6.19
N GLN A 147 -26.22 -13.36 5.73
CA GLN A 147 -27.21 -14.09 4.93
C GLN A 147 -26.57 -14.67 3.67
N TRP A 148 -25.78 -13.88 2.94
CA TRP A 148 -25.06 -14.35 1.76
C TRP A 148 -24.09 -15.48 2.08
N ARG A 149 -23.33 -15.37 3.17
CA ARG A 149 -22.42 -16.43 3.59
C ARG A 149 -23.17 -17.72 3.91
N GLU A 150 -24.16 -17.67 4.81
CA GLU A 150 -24.85 -18.86 5.26
C GLU A 150 -25.64 -19.52 4.11
N CYS A 151 -26.26 -18.72 3.22
CA CYS A 151 -26.98 -19.26 2.08
C CYS A 151 -26.03 -19.95 1.07
N ILE A 152 -24.83 -19.40 0.84
CA ILE A 152 -23.79 -20.07 0.03
C ILE A 152 -23.32 -21.36 0.69
N ARG A 153 -23.09 -21.33 2.01
CA ARG A 153 -22.58 -22.46 2.79
C ARG A 153 -23.54 -23.64 2.82
N TYR A 154 -24.83 -23.37 3.00
CA TYR A 154 -25.85 -24.40 3.16
C TYR A 154 -26.62 -24.74 1.87
N SER A 155 -26.36 -24.03 0.77
CA SER A 155 -26.81 -24.44 -0.56
C SER A 155 -25.83 -25.40 -1.22
N ASN A 156 -26.18 -25.94 -2.39
CA ASN A 156 -25.27 -26.74 -3.21
C ASN A 156 -24.24 -25.88 -3.99
N PHE A 157 -24.06 -24.60 -3.64
CA PHE A 157 -23.21 -23.66 -4.36
C PHE A 157 -21.79 -24.18 -4.59
N ARG A 158 -21.11 -24.65 -3.53
CA ARG A 158 -19.74 -25.19 -3.62
C ARG A 158 -19.64 -26.32 -4.64
N LYS A 159 -20.60 -27.24 -4.62
CA LYS A 159 -20.65 -28.41 -5.51
C LYS A 159 -20.79 -28.00 -6.99
N HIS A 160 -21.52 -26.94 -7.27
CA HIS A 160 -21.84 -26.53 -8.64
C HIS A 160 -20.88 -25.50 -9.22
N PHE A 161 -20.46 -24.55 -8.39
CA PHE A 161 -19.81 -23.32 -8.82
C PHE A 161 -18.41 -23.12 -8.27
N VAL A 162 -17.89 -23.97 -7.37
CA VAL A 162 -16.52 -23.85 -6.85
C VAL A 162 -15.66 -25.01 -7.36
N ARG A 163 -14.41 -24.72 -7.75
CA ARG A 163 -13.42 -25.74 -8.13
C ARG A 163 -12.04 -25.32 -7.65
N GLY A 164 -11.40 -26.17 -6.85
CA GLY A 164 -10.08 -25.91 -6.27
C GLY A 164 -10.06 -24.61 -5.45
N GLY A 165 -11.13 -24.35 -4.68
CA GLY A 165 -11.31 -23.12 -3.90
C GLY A 165 -11.74 -21.87 -4.68
N VAL A 166 -11.79 -21.92 -6.02
CA VAL A 166 -12.12 -20.74 -6.84
C VAL A 166 -13.55 -20.82 -7.41
N VAL A 167 -14.30 -19.74 -7.24
CA VAL A 167 -15.64 -19.58 -7.82
C VAL A 167 -15.55 -19.46 -9.35
N GLN A 168 -16.30 -20.31 -10.02
CA GLN A 168 -16.38 -20.40 -11.48
C GLN A 168 -17.40 -19.39 -12.00
N LEU A 169 -17.03 -18.09 -12.00
CA LEU A 169 -17.90 -17.00 -12.49
C LEU A 169 -18.54 -17.27 -13.86
N PRO A 170 -17.85 -17.87 -14.86
CA PRO A 170 -18.48 -18.20 -16.14
C PRO A 170 -19.62 -19.22 -16.03
N LYS A 171 -19.62 -20.10 -15.02
CA LYS A 171 -20.72 -21.04 -14.77
C LYS A 171 -21.92 -20.34 -14.15
N LEU A 172 -21.69 -19.42 -13.21
CA LEU A 172 -22.75 -18.59 -12.61
C LEU A 172 -23.44 -17.72 -13.66
N LYS A 173 -22.67 -17.08 -14.55
CA LYS A 173 -23.24 -16.31 -15.67
C LYS A 173 -24.07 -17.18 -16.62
N LYS A 174 -23.64 -18.42 -16.86
CA LYS A 174 -24.37 -19.36 -17.73
C LYS A 174 -25.62 -19.96 -17.09
N SER A 175 -25.72 -19.96 -15.76
CA SER A 175 -26.87 -20.50 -15.04
C SER A 175 -28.02 -19.51 -14.89
N GLY A 176 -28.00 -18.36 -15.61
CA GLY A 176 -29.08 -17.38 -15.55
C GLY A 176 -28.94 -16.35 -14.42
N MET A 177 -27.85 -16.36 -13.65
CA MET A 177 -27.64 -15.37 -12.58
C MET A 177 -27.40 -13.98 -13.17
N PRO A 178 -28.22 -12.97 -12.83
CA PRO A 178 -28.01 -11.60 -13.29
C PRO A 178 -26.66 -11.05 -12.82
N GLU A 179 -25.97 -10.29 -13.68
CA GLU A 179 -24.62 -9.79 -13.39
C GLU A 179 -24.57 -8.87 -12.16
N GLU A 180 -25.61 -8.05 -11.97
CA GLU A 180 -25.73 -7.18 -10.80
C GLU A 180 -25.82 -7.98 -9.50
N LEU A 181 -26.64 -9.04 -9.47
CA LEU A 181 -26.77 -9.92 -8.31
C LEU A 181 -25.48 -10.70 -8.05
N MET A 182 -24.82 -11.17 -9.10
CA MET A 182 -23.53 -11.86 -8.97
C MET A 182 -22.48 -10.95 -8.34
N ASN A 183 -22.37 -9.71 -8.81
CA ASN A 183 -21.47 -8.72 -8.21
C ASN A 183 -21.88 -8.42 -6.75
N ARG A 184 -23.18 -8.26 -6.50
CA ARG A 184 -23.71 -8.03 -5.15
C ARG A 184 -23.35 -9.15 -4.18
N MET A 185 -23.48 -10.40 -4.60
CA MET A 185 -23.07 -11.58 -3.84
C MET A 185 -21.57 -11.56 -3.55
N ILE A 186 -20.73 -11.38 -4.58
CA ILE A 186 -19.27 -11.38 -4.44
C ILE A 186 -18.81 -10.28 -3.48
N ASP A 187 -19.43 -9.09 -3.57
CA ASP A 187 -19.02 -7.93 -2.79
C ASP A 187 -19.51 -7.97 -1.34
N ARG A 188 -20.54 -8.78 -1.03
CA ARG A 188 -21.14 -8.86 0.31
C ARG A 188 -20.89 -10.15 1.05
N ALA A 189 -20.77 -11.27 0.35
CA ALA A 189 -20.57 -12.56 0.99
C ALA A 189 -19.25 -12.56 1.78
N LEU A 190 -19.35 -12.78 3.09
CA LEU A 190 -18.18 -12.71 3.97
C LEU A 190 -17.10 -13.74 3.58
N ASN A 191 -17.51 -14.94 3.16
CA ASN A 191 -16.61 -16.03 2.75
C ASN A 191 -16.08 -15.91 1.31
N LEU A 192 -16.64 -15.04 0.46
CA LEU A 192 -16.12 -14.83 -0.89
C LEU A 192 -15.12 -13.68 -0.89
N VAL A 193 -13.86 -13.99 -1.20
CA VAL A 193 -12.79 -13.00 -1.18
C VAL A 193 -12.28 -12.81 -2.61
N ARG A 194 -12.37 -11.57 -3.10
CA ARG A 194 -11.83 -11.21 -4.41
C ARG A 194 -10.32 -10.98 -4.29
N VAL A 195 -9.55 -11.75 -5.04
CA VAL A 195 -8.10 -11.60 -5.16
C VAL A 195 -7.76 -11.41 -6.63
N GLU A 196 -7.33 -10.20 -6.98
CA GLU A 196 -7.10 -9.79 -8.37
C GLU A 196 -8.33 -10.08 -9.26
N ASN A 197 -8.22 -11.03 -10.20
CA ASN A 197 -9.28 -11.43 -11.12
C ASN A 197 -10.05 -12.69 -10.69
N GLN A 198 -9.77 -13.22 -9.49
CA GLN A 198 -10.39 -14.43 -8.96
C GLN A 198 -11.29 -14.11 -7.77
N VAL A 199 -12.28 -14.97 -7.55
CA VAL A 199 -13.10 -14.98 -6.34
C VAL A 199 -12.86 -16.32 -5.67
N ILE A 200 -12.30 -16.29 -4.47
CA ILE A 200 -11.92 -17.46 -3.69
C ILE A 200 -12.96 -17.68 -2.60
N ASP A 201 -13.36 -18.93 -2.40
CA ASP A 201 -14.31 -19.33 -1.36
C ASP A 201 -13.56 -19.81 -0.11
N ALA A 202 -13.60 -18.99 0.94
CA ALA A 202 -12.95 -19.22 2.22
C ALA A 202 -13.54 -20.40 3.02
N ASP A 203 -14.73 -20.90 2.67
CA ASP A 203 -15.32 -22.07 3.33
C ASP A 203 -14.78 -23.41 2.76
N THR A 204 -13.73 -23.36 1.94
CA THR A 204 -13.06 -24.53 1.36
C THR A 204 -11.61 -24.62 1.77
N ASP A 205 -11.11 -25.82 2.09
CA ASP A 205 -9.70 -26.03 2.46
C ASP A 205 -8.74 -25.51 1.38
N GLU A 206 -9.04 -25.77 0.10
CA GLU A 206 -8.23 -25.24 -1.00
C GLU A 206 -8.30 -23.71 -1.10
N GLY A 207 -9.46 -23.11 -0.82
CA GLY A 207 -9.64 -21.67 -0.80
C GLY A 207 -8.87 -21.00 0.35
N VAL A 208 -8.89 -21.61 1.54
CA VAL A 208 -8.07 -21.16 2.69
C VAL A 208 -6.59 -21.11 2.32
N ILE A 209 -6.05 -22.18 1.72
CA ILE A 209 -4.64 -22.22 1.29
C ILE A 209 -4.32 -21.12 0.28
N LEU A 210 -5.21 -20.88 -0.69
CA LEU A 210 -5.03 -19.81 -1.67
C LEU A 210 -5.08 -18.42 -1.03
N LEU A 211 -5.93 -18.23 -0.02
CA LEU A 211 -6.06 -16.96 0.69
C LEU A 211 -4.90 -16.70 1.66
N GLU A 212 -4.39 -17.71 2.35
CA GLU A 212 -3.17 -17.59 3.16
C GLU A 212 -1.97 -17.19 2.29
N LYS A 213 -1.85 -17.79 1.10
CA LYS A 213 -0.82 -17.37 0.13
C LYS A 213 -1.04 -15.93 -0.32
N ALA A 214 -2.28 -15.54 -0.64
CA ALA A 214 -2.60 -14.17 -1.03
C ALA A 214 -2.32 -13.15 0.10
N LEU A 215 -2.55 -13.54 1.37
CA LEU A 215 -2.24 -12.74 2.55
C LEU A 215 -0.73 -12.55 2.69
N ALA A 216 0.06 -13.62 2.60
CA ALA A 216 1.52 -13.55 2.62
C ALA A 216 2.08 -12.71 1.46
N GLU A 217 1.44 -12.76 0.28
CA GLU A 217 1.80 -11.92 -0.87
C GLU A 217 1.36 -10.45 -0.69
N GLY A 218 0.48 -10.13 0.26
CA GLY A 218 -0.06 -8.79 0.50
C GLY A 218 -1.18 -8.39 -0.47
N LYS A 219 -1.85 -9.37 -1.08
CA LYS A 219 -2.97 -9.17 -2.02
C LYS A 219 -4.32 -9.07 -1.30
N VAL A 220 -4.41 -9.55 -0.08
CA VAL A 220 -5.55 -9.41 0.84
C VAL A 220 -5.03 -9.00 2.21
N SER A 221 -5.85 -8.30 2.99
CA SER A 221 -5.50 -7.91 4.36
C SER A 221 -5.91 -8.96 5.38
N LEU A 222 -5.22 -9.00 6.51
CA LEU A 222 -5.55 -9.82 7.67
C LEU A 222 -6.96 -9.49 8.18
N SER A 223 -7.38 -8.22 8.14
CA SER A 223 -8.74 -7.81 8.49
C SER A 223 -9.80 -8.50 7.63
N ARG A 224 -9.57 -8.60 6.32
CA ARG A 224 -10.49 -9.31 5.40
C ARG A 224 -10.50 -10.80 5.68
N MET A 225 -9.35 -11.37 6.04
CA MET A 225 -9.22 -12.78 6.42
C MET A 225 -9.96 -13.11 7.73
N ILE A 226 -9.98 -12.17 8.68
CA ILE A 226 -10.78 -12.28 9.90
C ILE A 226 -12.28 -12.22 9.59
N GLU A 227 -12.70 -11.29 8.73
CA GLU A 227 -14.10 -11.21 8.30
C GLU A 227 -14.58 -12.46 7.57
N ALA A 228 -13.69 -13.11 6.81
CA ALA A 228 -13.94 -14.38 6.14
C ALA A 228 -13.82 -15.60 7.09
N GLU A 229 -13.52 -15.38 8.38
CA GLU A 229 -13.26 -16.41 9.39
C GLU A 229 -12.15 -17.41 9.04
N VAL A 230 -11.21 -17.00 8.19
CA VAL A 230 -9.97 -17.76 7.95
C VAL A 230 -9.00 -17.59 9.12
N PHE A 231 -8.99 -16.39 9.72
CA PHE A 231 -8.20 -16.06 10.89
C PHE A 231 -9.09 -15.59 12.03
N THR A 232 -8.71 -15.89 13.26
CA THR A 232 -9.30 -15.33 14.45
C THR A 232 -8.62 -14.02 14.83
N ARG A 233 -9.34 -13.18 15.59
CA ARG A 233 -8.74 -11.97 16.17
C ARG A 233 -7.57 -12.29 17.11
N GLN A 234 -7.66 -13.38 17.86
CA GLN A 234 -6.59 -13.79 18.77
C GLN A 234 -5.33 -14.20 18.02
N GLU A 235 -5.46 -14.91 16.88
CA GLU A 235 -4.30 -15.20 16.02
C GLU A 235 -3.67 -13.92 15.49
N ALA A 236 -4.47 -12.94 15.05
CA ALA A 236 -3.95 -11.64 14.63
C ALA A 236 -3.19 -10.90 15.75
N ILE A 237 -3.69 -10.95 16.99
CA ILE A 237 -2.99 -10.39 18.16
C ILE A 237 -1.66 -11.13 18.40
N ASN A 238 -1.67 -12.46 18.32
CA ASN A 238 -0.46 -13.25 18.53
C ASN A 238 0.60 -12.95 17.46
N LEU A 239 0.21 -12.83 16.19
CA LEU A 239 1.10 -12.45 15.08
C LEU A 239 1.72 -11.06 15.32
N HIS A 240 0.91 -10.10 15.77
CA HIS A 240 1.39 -8.76 16.14
C HIS A 240 2.40 -8.81 17.29
N GLN A 241 2.07 -9.52 18.37
CA GLN A 241 2.96 -9.66 19.54
C GLN A 241 4.26 -10.38 19.18
N GLU A 242 4.20 -11.40 18.34
CA GLU A 242 5.39 -12.10 17.83
C GLU A 242 6.32 -11.14 17.08
N ALA A 243 5.77 -10.31 16.19
CA ALA A 243 6.55 -9.35 15.42
C ALA A 243 7.19 -8.27 16.30
N VAL A 244 6.44 -7.72 17.26
CA VAL A 244 6.96 -6.72 18.22
C VAL A 244 8.05 -7.34 19.09
N HIS A 245 7.82 -8.53 19.66
CA HIS A 245 8.81 -9.19 20.50
C HIS A 245 10.07 -9.57 19.72
N PHE A 246 9.91 -9.98 18.46
CA PHE A 246 11.04 -10.25 17.58
C PHE A 246 11.85 -8.96 17.32
N ALA A 247 11.20 -7.82 17.09
CA ALA A 247 11.87 -6.53 16.96
C ALA A 247 12.67 -6.18 18.22
N GLU A 248 12.04 -6.24 19.40
CA GLU A 248 12.68 -5.94 20.69
C GLU A 248 13.95 -6.76 20.95
N ASN A 249 13.95 -8.03 20.53
CA ASN A 249 15.08 -8.93 20.74
C ASN A 249 16.19 -8.81 19.68
N ASN A 250 15.87 -8.30 18.48
CA ASN A 250 16.77 -8.40 17.32
C ASN A 250 17.08 -7.06 16.61
N LEU A 251 16.45 -5.95 17.02
CA LEU A 251 16.74 -4.60 16.53
C LEU A 251 17.45 -3.78 17.60
N HIS A 252 18.78 -3.79 17.56
CA HIS A 252 19.63 -2.89 18.32
C HIS A 252 20.95 -2.67 17.59
N GLY A 253 21.67 -1.57 17.85
CA GLY A 253 22.84 -1.16 17.06
C GLY A 253 24.00 -2.16 16.91
N SER A 254 24.09 -3.19 17.76
CA SER A 254 25.07 -4.29 17.65
C SER A 254 24.51 -5.61 17.10
N ALA A 255 23.22 -5.67 16.76
CA ALA A 255 22.58 -6.87 16.25
C ALA A 255 23.03 -7.14 14.82
N GLN A 256 23.19 -8.41 14.49
CA GLN A 256 23.31 -8.86 13.10
C GLN A 256 22.50 -10.14 12.95
N TRP A 257 21.51 -10.12 12.07
CA TRP A 257 20.63 -11.26 11.85
C TRP A 257 21.39 -12.37 11.15
N ALA A 258 21.47 -13.51 11.83
CA ALA A 258 21.80 -14.81 11.31
C ALA A 258 20.64 -15.40 10.49
N GLU A 259 20.95 -16.50 9.80
CA GLU A 259 20.06 -17.13 8.83
C GLU A 259 18.75 -17.67 9.44
N ASP A 260 18.80 -18.12 10.70
CA ASP A 260 17.63 -18.58 11.44
C ASP A 260 16.65 -17.43 11.73
N GLN A 261 17.14 -16.26 12.14
CA GLN A 261 16.33 -15.05 12.32
C GLN A 261 15.68 -14.61 11.01
N ARG A 262 16.41 -14.66 9.89
CA ARG A 262 15.86 -14.33 8.57
C ARG A 262 14.76 -15.30 8.15
N LYS A 263 14.92 -16.60 8.42
CA LYS A 263 13.91 -17.62 8.12
C LYS A 263 12.59 -17.42 8.88
N VAL A 264 12.63 -16.84 10.08
CA VAL A 264 11.43 -16.53 10.86
C VAL A 264 10.58 -15.46 10.16
N VAL A 265 11.22 -14.42 9.61
CA VAL A 265 10.50 -13.25 9.07
C VAL A 265 10.14 -13.34 7.59
N ILE A 266 10.83 -14.20 6.81
CA ILE A 266 10.52 -14.42 5.39
C ILE A 266 9.02 -14.73 5.12
N PRO A 267 8.34 -15.60 5.90
CA PRO A 267 6.93 -15.91 5.68
C PRO A 267 5.97 -14.86 6.28
N TRP A 268 6.46 -13.81 6.93
CA TRP A 268 5.59 -12.83 7.57
C TRP A 268 4.69 -12.10 6.58
N ILE A 269 3.46 -11.88 7.02
CA ILE A 269 2.45 -11.10 6.31
C ILE A 269 2.74 -9.59 6.46
N PRO A 270 2.20 -8.73 5.58
CA PRO A 270 2.39 -7.27 5.69
C PRO A 270 2.08 -6.70 7.07
N GLU A 271 1.01 -7.14 7.72
CA GLU A 271 0.62 -6.63 9.04
C GLU A 271 1.60 -6.99 10.17
N GLN A 272 2.33 -8.11 10.05
CA GLN A 272 3.43 -8.41 10.98
C GLN A 272 4.62 -7.48 10.73
N TRP A 273 4.93 -7.19 9.47
CA TRP A 273 5.96 -6.22 9.13
C TRP A 273 5.59 -4.79 9.59
N ASP A 274 4.34 -4.39 9.44
CA ASP A 274 3.82 -3.12 9.98
C ASP A 274 3.99 -3.09 11.52
N ALA A 275 3.62 -4.16 12.22
CA ALA A 275 3.80 -4.28 13.68
C ALA A 275 5.27 -4.23 14.13
N PHE A 276 6.17 -4.86 13.36
CA PHE A 276 7.61 -4.84 13.59
C PHE A 276 8.18 -3.42 13.46
N VAL A 277 7.75 -2.67 12.45
CA VAL A 277 8.18 -1.28 12.20
C VAL A 277 7.59 -0.28 13.20
N ASP A 278 6.38 -0.55 13.70
CA ASP A 278 5.73 0.28 14.73
C ASP A 278 6.28 0.01 16.16
N SER A 279 7.24 -0.89 16.31
CA SER A 279 7.86 -1.18 17.60
C SER A 279 8.84 -0.07 18.05
N VAL A 280 8.97 0.11 19.37
CA VAL A 280 9.92 1.07 19.96
C VAL A 280 11.37 0.74 19.57
N ALA A 281 11.69 -0.54 19.35
CA ALA A 281 13.02 -0.95 18.92
C ALA A 281 13.36 -0.45 17.50
N PHE A 282 12.36 -0.32 16.62
CA PHE A 282 12.58 0.21 15.27
C PHE A 282 12.86 1.72 15.27
N ASP A 283 12.36 2.47 16.26
CA ASP A 283 12.59 3.91 16.38
C ASP A 283 14.08 4.28 16.48
N GLU A 284 14.96 3.38 16.93
CA GLU A 284 16.42 3.59 16.91
C GLU A 284 16.98 3.86 15.50
N PHE A 285 16.26 3.40 14.47
CA PHE A 285 16.61 3.57 13.07
C PHE A 285 15.86 4.73 12.41
N VAL A 286 15.07 5.50 13.17
CA VAL A 286 14.29 6.62 12.66
C VAL A 286 14.83 7.93 13.22
N GLU A 287 15.28 8.81 12.33
CA GLU A 287 15.76 10.16 12.67
C GLU A 287 14.93 11.20 11.92
N GLU A 288 14.27 12.09 12.67
CA GLU A 288 13.40 13.14 12.11
C GLU A 288 12.32 12.60 11.13
N GLY A 289 11.84 11.37 11.38
CA GLY A 289 10.85 10.69 10.54
C GLY A 289 11.41 9.99 9.30
N PHE A 290 12.73 10.02 9.07
CA PHE A 290 13.40 9.26 8.02
C PHE A 290 14.01 7.98 8.57
N VAL A 291 13.91 6.89 7.81
CA VAL A 291 14.52 5.61 8.17
C VAL A 291 15.97 5.54 7.70
N ASN A 292 16.87 5.17 8.60
CA ASN A 292 18.29 4.93 8.33
C ASN A 292 18.48 3.56 7.67
N ILE A 293 18.21 3.51 6.36
CA ILE A 293 18.35 2.31 5.54
C ILE A 293 19.75 1.68 5.62
N PRO A 294 20.87 2.42 5.56
CA PRO A 294 22.20 1.82 5.72
C PRO A 294 22.41 1.11 7.07
N ALA A 295 21.92 1.69 8.17
CA ALA A 295 22.00 1.05 9.48
C ALA A 295 21.15 -0.22 9.55
N LEU A 296 19.91 -0.19 9.02
CA LEU A 296 19.07 -1.39 8.93
C LEU A 296 19.73 -2.49 8.08
N LYS A 297 20.30 -2.15 6.93
CA LYS A 297 21.03 -3.11 6.07
C LYS A 297 22.19 -3.77 6.80
N THR A 298 22.84 -3.07 7.73
CA THR A 298 23.92 -3.63 8.56
C THR A 298 23.39 -4.68 9.54
N VAL A 299 22.19 -4.47 10.08
CA VAL A 299 21.55 -5.38 11.05
C VAL A 299 20.91 -6.59 10.36
N MET A 300 19.98 -6.37 9.42
CA MET A 300 19.18 -7.46 8.83
C MET A 300 19.71 -7.98 7.49
N GLY A 301 20.62 -7.24 6.84
CA GLY A 301 21.07 -7.52 5.47
C GLY A 301 20.19 -6.86 4.41
N SER A 302 20.77 -6.58 3.23
CA SER A 302 20.09 -5.87 2.14
C SER A 302 18.81 -6.54 1.68
N ASP A 303 18.83 -7.85 1.45
CA ASP A 303 17.67 -8.58 0.92
C ASP A 303 16.47 -8.53 1.88
N MET A 304 16.73 -8.48 3.21
CA MET A 304 15.67 -8.35 4.21
C MET A 304 15.12 -6.93 4.29
N VAL A 305 15.96 -5.91 4.11
CA VAL A 305 15.47 -4.53 3.99
C VAL A 305 14.63 -4.36 2.73
N ASP A 306 15.05 -4.95 1.62
CA ASP A 306 14.28 -4.86 0.38
C ASP A 306 12.92 -5.59 0.52
N LEU A 307 12.88 -6.73 1.23
CA LEU A 307 11.63 -7.41 1.59
C LEU A 307 10.75 -6.55 2.52
N LEU A 308 11.34 -5.93 3.55
CA LEU A 308 10.65 -5.01 4.47
C LEU A 308 9.98 -3.88 3.68
N LEU A 309 10.72 -3.21 2.80
CA LEU A 309 10.21 -2.08 2.01
C LEU A 309 9.13 -2.49 1.00
N ASP A 310 9.12 -3.75 0.55
CA ASP A 310 8.07 -4.30 -0.32
C ASP A 310 6.78 -4.62 0.45
N LYS A 311 6.89 -4.93 1.74
CA LYS A 311 5.79 -5.43 2.58
C LYS A 311 5.17 -4.40 3.51
N VAL A 312 5.94 -3.45 4.03
CA VAL A 312 5.46 -2.50 5.03
C VAL A 312 4.69 -1.38 4.35
N HIS A 313 3.48 -1.13 4.84
CA HIS A 313 2.63 -0.06 4.32
C HIS A 313 2.97 1.30 4.92
N THR A 314 3.51 1.32 6.14
CA THR A 314 3.83 2.55 6.86
C THR A 314 5.16 3.19 6.43
N LEU A 315 5.98 2.50 5.64
CA LEU A 315 7.23 2.99 5.09
C LEU A 315 7.01 3.48 3.65
N VAL A 316 7.17 4.78 3.46
CA VAL A 316 6.85 5.43 2.18
C VAL A 316 8.09 6.08 1.60
N GLU A 317 8.42 5.74 0.36
CA GLU A 317 9.51 6.40 -0.34
C GLU A 317 9.10 7.79 -0.84
N VAL A 318 9.92 8.78 -0.50
CA VAL A 318 9.81 10.17 -0.94
C VAL A 318 11.18 10.65 -1.39
N ASP A 319 11.34 10.97 -2.68
CA ASP A 319 12.59 11.47 -3.27
C ASP A 319 13.81 10.59 -2.88
N SER A 320 13.71 9.28 -3.07
CA SER A 320 14.77 8.30 -2.75
C SER A 320 15.10 8.14 -1.26
N ARG A 321 14.23 8.61 -0.35
CA ARG A 321 14.33 8.38 1.09
C ARG A 321 13.10 7.69 1.61
N ILE A 322 13.27 6.81 2.60
CA ILE A 322 12.16 6.12 3.24
C ILE A 322 11.69 6.94 4.44
N VAL A 323 10.40 7.29 4.45
CA VAL A 323 9.74 8.05 5.50
C VAL A 323 8.86 7.11 6.32
N HIS A 324 8.97 7.19 7.64
CA HIS A 324 8.12 6.43 8.54
C HIS A 324 6.84 7.21 8.85
N SER A 325 5.73 6.75 8.27
CA SER A 325 4.47 7.49 8.21
C SER A 325 3.71 7.60 9.53
N THR A 326 4.05 6.81 10.55
CA THR A 326 3.37 6.85 11.85
C THR A 326 3.99 7.91 12.78
N THR A 327 5.23 8.32 12.56
CA THR A 327 5.89 9.42 13.31
C THR A 327 5.30 10.79 12.96
N LYS A 328 5.36 11.74 13.91
CA LYS A 328 4.86 13.10 13.70
C LYS A 328 5.64 13.82 12.58
N GLU A 329 6.96 13.69 12.59
CA GLU A 329 7.87 14.29 11.63
C GLU A 329 7.68 13.63 10.25
N GLY A 330 7.57 12.31 10.19
CA GLY A 330 7.30 11.58 8.96
C GLY A 330 5.95 11.95 8.34
N ARG A 331 4.89 12.08 9.15
CA ARG A 331 3.59 12.64 8.70
C ARG A 331 3.75 14.02 8.08
N ALA A 332 4.55 14.90 8.67
CA ALA A 332 4.80 16.24 8.13
C ALA A 332 5.54 16.18 6.78
N HIS A 333 6.51 15.28 6.63
CA HIS A 333 7.19 15.03 5.36
C HIS A 333 6.24 14.50 4.29
N LEU A 334 5.38 13.54 4.63
CA LEU A 334 4.37 13.02 3.71
C LEU A 334 3.37 14.10 3.30
N LEU A 335 2.80 14.86 4.24
CA LEU A 335 1.88 15.96 3.91
C LEU A 335 2.51 17.00 2.97
N ARG A 336 3.79 17.32 3.17
CA ARG A 336 4.54 18.21 2.27
C ARG A 336 4.73 17.58 0.89
N ALA A 337 5.05 16.30 0.83
CA ALA A 337 5.25 15.56 -0.41
C ALA A 337 3.94 15.38 -1.19
N ILE A 338 2.83 15.11 -0.50
CA ILE A 338 1.46 15.09 -1.05
C ILE A 338 1.13 16.45 -1.68
N THR A 339 1.34 17.54 -0.93
CA THR A 339 1.05 18.91 -1.40
C THR A 339 1.86 19.29 -2.65
N ASN A 340 2.97 18.61 -2.88
CA ASN A 340 3.87 18.84 -4.01
C ASN A 340 3.78 17.75 -5.10
N GLY A 341 2.80 16.85 -5.03
CA GLY A 341 2.57 15.80 -6.03
C GLY A 341 3.71 14.78 -6.12
N LYS A 342 4.42 14.52 -5.02
CA LYS A 342 5.63 13.69 -5.04
C LYS A 342 5.40 12.21 -4.81
N ILE A 343 4.21 11.82 -4.36
CA ILE A 343 3.90 10.47 -3.90
C ILE A 343 2.77 9.91 -4.74
N LEU A 344 2.83 8.62 -5.05
CA LEU A 344 1.72 7.86 -5.62
C LEU A 344 0.53 7.85 -4.64
N LEU A 345 -0.64 8.28 -5.10
CA LEU A 345 -1.87 8.29 -4.32
C LEU A 345 -2.20 6.90 -3.76
N GLN A 346 -1.91 5.83 -4.49
CA GLN A 346 -2.12 4.46 -4.01
C GLN A 346 -1.26 4.15 -2.77
N THR A 347 -0.05 4.67 -2.70
CA THR A 347 0.82 4.52 -1.52
C THR A 347 0.22 5.22 -0.30
N LEU A 348 -0.49 6.33 -0.51
CA LEU A 348 -1.20 7.03 0.57
C LEU A 348 -2.43 6.27 1.05
N VAL A 349 -3.09 5.50 0.18
CA VAL A 349 -4.18 4.60 0.60
C VAL A 349 -3.64 3.48 1.46
N ARG A 350 -2.55 2.84 1.03
CA ARG A 350 -1.89 1.77 1.80
C ARG A 350 -1.44 2.27 3.18
N ALA A 351 -0.83 3.46 3.23
CA ALA A 351 -0.38 4.08 4.48
C ALA A 351 -1.54 4.67 5.33
N GLY A 352 -2.80 4.56 4.90
CA GLY A 352 -3.98 5.04 5.64
C GLY A 352 -4.16 6.57 5.67
N PHE A 353 -3.54 7.31 4.74
CA PHE A 353 -3.67 8.78 4.63
C PHE A 353 -4.83 9.23 3.72
N LEU A 354 -5.25 8.38 2.80
CA LEU A 354 -6.36 8.63 1.89
C LEU A 354 -7.25 7.40 1.79
N HIS A 355 -8.55 7.60 1.60
CA HIS A 355 -9.45 6.54 1.19
C HIS A 355 -9.39 6.34 -0.33
N ALA A 356 -9.68 5.11 -0.79
CA ALA A 356 -9.75 4.80 -2.22
C ALA A 356 -10.75 5.71 -2.98
N SER A 357 -11.85 6.12 -2.33
CA SER A 357 -12.82 7.06 -2.89
C SER A 357 -12.27 8.48 -3.06
N GLU A 358 -11.42 8.94 -2.14
CA GLU A 358 -10.74 10.24 -2.25
C GLU A 358 -9.72 10.24 -3.38
N VAL A 359 -9.00 9.12 -3.56
CA VAL A 359 -8.12 8.92 -4.71
C VAL A 359 -8.91 9.00 -6.01
N GLU A 360 -10.00 8.23 -6.15
CA GLU A 360 -10.79 8.27 -7.38
C GLU A 360 -11.37 9.67 -7.67
N GLY A 361 -11.81 10.40 -6.63
CA GLY A 361 -12.24 11.79 -6.77
C GLY A 361 -11.15 12.71 -7.30
N LYS A 362 -9.90 12.56 -6.83
CA LYS A 362 -8.73 13.29 -7.35
C LYS A 362 -8.43 12.93 -8.79
N LEU A 363 -8.44 11.63 -9.12
CA LEU A 363 -8.19 11.16 -10.48
C LEU A 363 -9.25 11.69 -11.45
N GLU A 364 -10.53 11.68 -11.07
CA GLU A 364 -11.60 12.18 -11.93
C GLU A 364 -11.51 13.70 -12.18
N GLU A 365 -11.17 14.49 -11.16
CA GLU A 365 -10.96 15.93 -11.36
C GLU A 365 -9.73 16.20 -12.25
N ALA A 366 -8.63 15.45 -12.09
CA ALA A 366 -7.48 15.54 -12.98
C ALA A 366 -7.85 15.20 -14.43
N ARG A 367 -8.65 14.14 -14.64
CA ARG A 367 -9.15 13.78 -15.98
C ARG A 367 -10.02 14.88 -16.59
N LYS A 368 -10.87 15.51 -15.78
CA LYS A 368 -11.77 16.59 -16.21
C LYS A 368 -11.01 17.85 -16.61
N ILE A 369 -10.05 18.29 -15.79
CA ILE A 369 -9.16 19.43 -16.09
C ILE A 369 -8.37 19.12 -17.37
N ALA A 370 -7.77 17.94 -17.47
CA ALA A 370 -7.02 17.53 -18.65
C ALA A 370 -7.87 17.54 -19.93
N LYS A 371 -9.09 16.99 -19.90
CA LYS A 371 -10.02 17.04 -21.04
C LYS A 371 -10.33 18.46 -21.50
N ALA A 372 -10.40 19.43 -20.59
CA ALA A 372 -10.62 20.84 -20.94
C ALA A 372 -9.34 21.49 -21.48
N CYS A 373 -8.23 21.37 -20.76
CA CYS A 373 -6.98 22.08 -21.07
C CYS A 373 -6.23 21.51 -22.28
N PHE A 374 -6.38 20.22 -22.57
CA PHE A 374 -5.80 19.61 -23.77
C PHE A 374 -6.70 19.73 -25.00
N GLN A 375 -7.91 20.30 -24.94
CA GLN A 375 -8.72 20.48 -26.16
C GLN A 375 -7.99 21.31 -27.22
N LYS A 376 -8.26 21.03 -28.50
CA LYS A 376 -7.62 21.75 -29.60
C LYS A 376 -7.94 23.24 -29.52
N GLY A 377 -6.91 24.08 -29.41
CA GLY A 377 -7.05 25.54 -29.27
C GLY A 377 -7.30 26.02 -27.83
N ALA A 378 -7.44 25.11 -26.87
CA ALA A 378 -7.45 25.46 -25.45
C ALA A 378 -6.02 25.76 -24.97
N ARG A 379 -5.92 26.48 -23.86
CA ARG A 379 -4.67 26.72 -23.13
C ARG A 379 -4.89 26.39 -21.67
N TRP A 380 -3.83 25.94 -21.02
CA TRP A 380 -3.82 25.85 -19.57
C TRP A 380 -3.96 27.26 -18.98
N ASP A 381 -5.03 27.48 -18.23
CA ASP A 381 -5.19 28.71 -17.45
C ASP A 381 -4.34 28.65 -16.18
N SER A 382 -4.11 29.80 -15.54
CA SER A 382 -3.24 29.89 -14.37
C SER A 382 -3.74 29.09 -13.16
N LEU A 383 -5.05 28.82 -13.06
CA LEU A 383 -5.61 28.03 -11.97
C LEU A 383 -5.31 26.55 -12.18
N SER A 384 -5.61 26.05 -13.37
CA SER A 384 -5.40 24.67 -13.79
C SER A 384 -3.91 24.32 -13.81
N GLU A 385 -3.05 25.25 -14.27
CA GLU A 385 -1.59 25.07 -14.21
C GLU A 385 -1.10 24.98 -12.75
N ARG A 386 -1.54 25.89 -11.87
CA ARG A 386 -1.16 25.86 -10.46
C ARG A 386 -1.58 24.57 -9.76
N ASP A 387 -2.74 24.03 -10.12
CA ASP A 387 -3.27 22.79 -9.56
C ASP A 387 -2.48 21.58 -10.11
N ALA A 388 -2.24 21.52 -11.43
CA ALA A 388 -1.47 20.44 -12.06
C ALA A 388 0.02 20.43 -11.67
N MET A 389 0.61 21.57 -11.29
CA MET A 389 1.97 21.61 -10.73
C MET A 389 2.13 20.79 -9.44
N LYS A 390 1.01 20.45 -8.79
CA LYS A 390 0.93 19.66 -7.55
C LYS A 390 0.37 18.25 -7.75
N TRP A 391 0.02 17.87 -8.98
CA TRP A 391 -0.49 16.54 -9.26
C TRP A 391 0.56 15.46 -9.02
N SER A 392 0.10 14.36 -8.44
CA SER A 392 0.84 13.12 -8.27
C SER A 392 1.12 12.44 -9.63
N PRO A 393 1.99 11.41 -9.65
CA PRO A 393 2.11 10.54 -10.81
C PRO A 393 0.77 9.94 -11.27
N ASP A 394 -0.07 9.45 -10.35
CA ASP A 394 -1.37 8.86 -10.70
C ASP A 394 -2.32 9.88 -11.35
N GLU A 395 -2.34 11.12 -10.86
CA GLU A 395 -3.16 12.19 -11.42
C GLU A 395 -2.67 12.57 -12.83
N TRP A 396 -1.35 12.65 -13.05
CA TRP A 396 -0.78 12.87 -14.38
C TRP A 396 -1.08 11.73 -15.33
N ASP A 397 -0.94 10.49 -14.89
CA ASP A 397 -1.20 9.30 -15.69
C ASP A 397 -2.68 9.20 -16.05
N ALA A 398 -3.58 9.49 -15.11
CA ALA A 398 -5.02 9.58 -15.36
C ALA A 398 -5.35 10.69 -16.36
N ALA A 399 -4.75 11.87 -16.22
CA ALA A 399 -4.90 12.99 -17.14
C ALA A 399 -4.41 12.66 -18.56
N ILE A 400 -3.27 11.98 -18.67
CA ILE A 400 -2.65 11.60 -19.95
C ILE A 400 -3.42 10.45 -20.63
N ASN A 401 -4.02 9.54 -19.86
CA ASN A 401 -4.84 8.44 -20.38
C ASN A 401 -6.25 8.86 -20.81
N CYS A 402 -6.84 9.87 -20.17
CA CYS A 402 -8.21 10.27 -20.50
C CYS A 402 -8.33 11.08 -21.81
N ILE A 403 -7.19 11.37 -22.43
CA ILE A 403 -7.08 12.06 -23.72
C ILE A 403 -6.33 11.16 -24.71
N ASN A 404 -6.55 11.38 -26.00
CA ASN A 404 -5.77 10.73 -27.07
C ASN A 404 -4.36 11.34 -27.15
N PHE A 405 -3.59 11.28 -26.06
CA PHE A 405 -2.28 11.93 -25.94
C PHE A 405 -1.30 11.41 -27.00
N ALA A 406 -1.16 10.08 -27.08
CA ALA A 406 -0.23 9.44 -28.01
C ALA A 406 -0.51 9.81 -29.47
N GLU A 407 -1.77 9.82 -29.89
CA GLU A 407 -2.15 10.20 -31.27
C GLU A 407 -1.84 11.66 -31.60
N ARG A 408 -1.88 12.54 -30.59
CA ARG A 408 -1.80 13.99 -30.79
C ARG A 408 -0.42 14.58 -30.59
N PHE A 409 0.33 14.02 -29.65
CA PHE A 409 1.59 14.60 -29.17
C PHE A 409 2.78 13.69 -29.39
N THR A 410 2.59 12.46 -29.86
CA THR A 410 3.67 11.49 -30.04
C THR A 410 3.87 11.16 -31.52
N LYS A 411 5.13 11.04 -31.95
CA LYS A 411 5.50 10.57 -33.30
C LYS A 411 6.61 9.55 -33.19
N LYS A 412 6.37 8.32 -33.69
CA LYS A 412 7.30 7.18 -33.56
C LYS A 412 7.73 6.93 -32.10
N GLY A 413 6.79 7.02 -31.16
CA GLY A 413 7.05 6.84 -29.73
C GLY A 413 7.65 8.04 -29.00
N VAL A 414 8.11 9.08 -29.71
CA VAL A 414 8.71 10.28 -29.10
C VAL A 414 7.71 11.43 -29.00
N VAL A 415 7.59 12.02 -27.81
CA VAL A 415 6.76 13.18 -27.52
C VAL A 415 7.33 14.41 -28.24
N GLN A 416 6.48 15.06 -29.04
CA GLN A 416 6.80 16.24 -29.82
C GLN A 416 6.67 17.48 -28.94
N LYS A 417 7.77 17.91 -28.29
CA LYS A 417 7.78 19.05 -27.35
C LYS A 417 7.17 20.33 -27.95
N ASP A 418 7.41 20.60 -29.23
CA ASP A 418 6.88 21.78 -29.93
C ASP A 418 5.34 21.82 -29.98
N ALA A 419 4.67 20.68 -29.89
CA ALA A 419 3.21 20.62 -29.86
C ALA A 419 2.61 21.15 -28.54
N PHE A 420 3.45 21.37 -27.52
CA PHE A 420 3.06 21.97 -26.24
C PHE A 420 3.32 23.48 -26.18
N THR A 421 4.05 24.04 -27.16
CA THR A 421 4.32 25.49 -27.22
C THR A 421 3.02 26.27 -27.33
N GLY A 422 2.75 27.12 -26.35
CA GLY A 422 1.52 27.92 -26.28
C GLY A 422 0.28 27.14 -25.80
N LEU A 423 0.41 25.84 -25.48
CA LEU A 423 -0.61 25.03 -24.81
C LEU A 423 -0.40 25.07 -23.29
N MET A 424 0.84 24.85 -22.84
CA MET A 424 1.25 24.89 -21.43
C MET A 424 2.62 25.56 -21.28
N SER A 425 2.97 25.96 -20.05
CA SER A 425 4.31 26.47 -19.74
C SER A 425 5.38 25.37 -19.81
N GLU A 426 6.64 25.76 -20.04
CA GLU A 426 7.76 24.82 -19.99
C GLU A 426 7.92 24.17 -18.61
N ALA A 427 7.59 24.92 -17.55
CA ALA A 427 7.62 24.41 -16.19
C ALA A 427 6.59 23.29 -15.98
N LEU A 428 5.36 23.48 -16.48
CA LEU A 428 4.31 22.46 -16.39
C LEU A 428 4.65 21.24 -17.26
N TYR A 429 5.19 21.45 -18.47
CA TYR A 429 5.66 20.35 -19.32
C TYR A 429 6.75 19.54 -18.63
N GLY A 430 7.77 20.19 -18.07
CA GLY A 430 8.82 19.53 -17.31
C GLY A 430 8.28 18.76 -16.11
N ARG A 431 7.25 19.30 -15.43
CA ARG A 431 6.59 18.62 -14.31
C ARG A 431 5.81 17.38 -14.75
N MET A 432 5.08 17.44 -15.86
CA MET A 432 4.37 16.31 -16.44
C MET A 432 5.34 15.18 -16.79
N VAL A 433 6.45 15.48 -17.46
CA VAL A 433 7.48 14.50 -17.82
C VAL A 433 8.15 13.91 -16.59
N GLN A 434 8.45 14.73 -15.59
CA GLN A 434 9.09 14.26 -14.35
C GLN A 434 8.18 13.33 -13.52
N ARG A 435 6.85 13.51 -13.60
CA ARG A 435 5.90 12.85 -12.69
C ARG A 435 5.15 11.69 -13.31
N SER A 436 4.85 11.73 -14.61
CA SER A 436 4.11 10.65 -15.26
C SER A 436 4.95 9.38 -15.32
N SER A 437 4.35 8.22 -15.01
CA SER A 437 5.02 6.93 -15.22
C SER A 437 5.07 6.52 -16.69
N TYR A 438 4.29 7.17 -17.56
CA TYR A 438 4.24 6.88 -18.99
C TYR A 438 5.31 7.60 -19.82
N LEU A 439 5.87 8.69 -19.28
CA LEU A 439 6.78 9.56 -20.00
C LEU A 439 8.19 9.38 -19.45
N VAL A 440 9.09 8.83 -20.26
CA VAL A 440 10.47 8.58 -19.86
C VAL A 440 11.38 9.58 -20.57
N GLN A 441 12.12 10.37 -19.81
CA GLN A 441 13.15 11.27 -20.35
C GLN A 441 14.41 10.45 -20.69
N LEU A 442 14.82 10.48 -21.96
CA LEU A 442 16.03 9.84 -22.47
C LEU A 442 16.89 10.88 -23.19
N GLY A 443 17.93 11.37 -22.50
CA GLY A 443 18.71 12.50 -23.00
C GLY A 443 17.84 13.73 -23.19
N THR A 444 17.74 14.25 -24.42
CA THR A 444 16.87 15.38 -24.77
C THR A 444 15.44 14.97 -25.13
N ASP A 445 15.22 13.69 -25.41
CA ASP A 445 13.94 13.20 -25.91
C ASP A 445 13.07 12.70 -24.76
N VAL A 446 11.76 12.74 -24.97
CA VAL A 446 10.77 12.17 -24.06
C VAL A 446 10.01 11.09 -24.80
N VAL A 447 9.97 9.90 -24.25
CA VAL A 447 9.36 8.72 -24.87
C VAL A 447 8.06 8.36 -24.15
N ASP A 448 7.00 8.10 -24.92
CA ASP A 448 5.72 7.63 -24.42
C ASP A 448 5.64 6.10 -24.52
N VAL A 449 5.85 5.44 -23.38
CA VAL A 449 5.96 3.97 -23.27
C VAL A 449 4.64 3.24 -23.43
N ARG A 450 3.52 3.96 -23.56
CA ARG A 450 2.22 3.37 -23.93
C ARG A 450 2.14 3.02 -25.41
N THR A 451 2.97 3.65 -26.24
CA THR A 451 3.12 3.29 -27.64
C THR A 451 4.08 2.11 -27.79
N ARG A 452 3.87 1.26 -28.79
CA ARG A 452 4.77 0.13 -29.05
C ARG A 452 6.19 0.63 -29.34
N GLU A 453 6.32 1.61 -30.22
CA GLU A 453 7.61 2.18 -30.60
C GLU A 453 8.31 2.85 -29.42
N GLY A 454 7.57 3.54 -28.54
CA GLY A 454 8.16 4.13 -27.34
C GLY A 454 8.61 3.07 -26.35
N ARG A 455 7.85 1.98 -26.20
CA ARG A 455 8.24 0.83 -25.38
C ARG A 455 9.52 0.16 -25.90
N ASP A 456 9.65 -0.02 -27.22
CA ASP A 456 10.85 -0.59 -27.85
C ASP A 456 12.08 0.30 -27.60
N VAL A 457 11.94 1.63 -27.66
CA VAL A 457 13.03 2.60 -27.37
C VAL A 457 13.42 2.57 -25.88
N ALA A 458 12.43 2.51 -24.99
CA ALA A 458 12.69 2.42 -23.55
C ALA A 458 13.38 1.10 -23.20
N GLU A 459 12.96 -0.02 -23.79
CA GLU A 459 13.59 -1.32 -23.60
C GLU A 459 15.05 -1.34 -24.07
N ALA A 460 15.33 -0.82 -25.28
CA ALA A 460 16.72 -0.69 -25.75
C ALA A 460 17.57 0.15 -24.78
N SER A 461 17.02 1.27 -24.29
CA SER A 461 17.70 2.18 -23.36
C SER A 461 17.92 1.58 -21.97
N LEU A 462 17.04 0.67 -21.52
CA LEU A 462 17.23 -0.12 -20.30
C LEU A 462 18.46 -1.00 -20.40
N TRP A 463 18.62 -1.72 -21.52
CA TRP A 463 19.77 -2.61 -21.74
C TRP A 463 21.10 -1.85 -21.93
N GLU A 464 21.05 -0.57 -22.31
CA GLU A 464 22.20 0.34 -22.36
C GLU A 464 22.52 1.02 -21.00
N GLY A 465 21.68 0.79 -19.98
CA GLY A 465 21.80 1.37 -18.64
C GLY A 465 21.41 2.85 -18.55
N ASN A 466 20.69 3.36 -19.54
CA ASN A 466 20.15 4.73 -19.53
C ASN A 466 18.85 4.83 -18.72
N ILE A 467 18.16 3.70 -18.52
CA ILE A 467 17.01 3.56 -17.62
C ILE A 467 17.42 2.66 -16.45
N SER A 468 16.93 2.95 -15.25
CA SER A 468 17.14 2.10 -14.07
C SER A 468 16.43 0.75 -14.19
N VAL A 469 17.03 -0.31 -13.65
CA VAL A 469 16.40 -1.65 -13.59
C VAL A 469 15.05 -1.57 -12.88
N ARG A 470 14.95 -0.77 -11.81
CA ARG A 470 13.71 -0.47 -11.11
C ARG A 470 12.65 0.14 -12.02
N MET A 471 13.00 1.10 -12.87
CA MET A 471 12.05 1.67 -13.82
C MET A 471 11.64 0.63 -14.88
N GLY A 472 12.56 -0.23 -15.30
CA GLY A 472 12.25 -1.38 -16.16
C GLY A 472 11.19 -2.32 -15.56
N LEU A 473 11.23 -2.56 -14.25
CA LEU A 473 10.19 -3.31 -13.52
C LEU A 473 8.85 -2.57 -13.52
N VAL A 474 8.86 -1.29 -13.15
CA VAL A 474 7.64 -0.45 -13.10
C VAL A 474 6.93 -0.42 -14.47
N LEU A 475 7.71 -0.37 -15.54
CA LEU A 475 7.22 -0.35 -16.92
C LEU A 475 6.88 -1.74 -17.47
N ASN A 476 7.07 -2.81 -16.69
CA ASN A 476 6.93 -4.21 -17.14
C ASN A 476 7.76 -4.51 -18.40
N LEU A 477 8.98 -3.97 -18.50
CA LEU A 477 9.94 -4.30 -19.56
C LEU A 477 10.75 -5.55 -19.20
N ILE A 478 10.94 -5.77 -17.90
CA ILE A 478 11.63 -6.93 -17.34
C ILE A 478 10.83 -7.51 -16.17
N THR A 479 11.10 -8.77 -15.86
CA THR A 479 10.54 -9.47 -14.69
C THR A 479 11.39 -9.23 -13.44
N ARG A 480 10.82 -9.49 -12.25
CA ARG A 480 11.56 -9.43 -10.97
C ARG A 480 12.78 -10.35 -10.98
N ALA A 481 12.65 -11.56 -11.51
CA ALA A 481 13.77 -12.49 -11.64
C ALA A 481 14.90 -11.95 -12.53
N GLN A 482 14.58 -11.30 -13.66
CA GLN A 482 15.59 -10.67 -14.52
C GLN A 482 16.25 -9.47 -13.82
N ALA A 483 15.50 -8.68 -13.07
CA ALA A 483 16.08 -7.59 -12.27
C ALA A 483 17.04 -8.13 -11.21
N ASP A 484 16.68 -9.20 -10.50
CA ASP A 484 17.53 -9.84 -9.50
C ASP A 484 18.82 -10.39 -10.13
N GLU A 485 18.73 -11.01 -11.31
CA GLU A 485 19.90 -11.46 -12.07
C GLU A 485 20.82 -10.29 -12.47
N LEU A 486 20.25 -9.16 -12.93
CA LEU A 486 20.99 -7.96 -13.29
C LEU A 486 21.69 -7.32 -12.09
N TYR A 487 21.04 -7.29 -10.93
CA TYR A 487 21.64 -6.80 -9.71
C TYR A 487 22.73 -7.74 -9.18
N GLU A 488 22.50 -9.04 -9.15
CA GLU A 488 23.51 -9.98 -8.66
C GLU A 488 24.73 -10.03 -9.59
N GLN A 489 24.54 -9.96 -10.92
CA GLN A 489 25.64 -9.82 -11.86
C GLN A 489 26.48 -8.57 -11.56
N ALA A 490 25.84 -7.43 -11.30
CA ALA A 490 26.53 -6.21 -10.93
C ALA A 490 27.32 -6.38 -9.62
N ARG A 491 26.72 -6.99 -8.59
CA ARG A 491 27.36 -7.29 -7.31
C ARG A 491 28.56 -8.23 -7.47
N GLU A 492 28.45 -9.31 -8.23
CA GLU A 492 29.53 -10.28 -8.45
C GLU A 492 30.72 -9.65 -9.19
N VAL A 493 30.45 -8.92 -10.28
CA VAL A 493 31.46 -8.21 -11.06
C VAL A 493 32.11 -7.11 -10.22
N ALA A 494 31.34 -6.44 -9.35
CA ALA A 494 31.91 -5.49 -8.42
C ALA A 494 32.80 -6.19 -7.38
N ARG A 495 32.31 -7.22 -6.68
CA ARG A 495 33.08 -7.97 -5.65
C ARG A 495 34.39 -8.49 -6.18
N ARG A 496 34.41 -8.98 -7.42
CA ARG A 496 35.64 -9.46 -8.03
C ARG A 496 36.58 -8.33 -8.43
N ASN A 497 36.12 -7.13 -8.75
CA ASN A 497 36.98 -6.09 -9.35
C ASN A 497 37.25 -4.84 -8.48
N ILE A 498 36.35 -4.45 -7.58
CA ILE A 498 36.50 -3.30 -6.66
C ILE A 498 37.35 -3.74 -5.47
N GLN A 499 38.64 -3.94 -5.73
CA GLN A 499 39.64 -4.34 -4.75
C GLN A 499 40.91 -3.51 -4.95
N LYS A 500 41.64 -3.24 -3.86
CA LYS A 500 42.86 -2.42 -3.91
C LYS A 500 43.92 -3.07 -4.81
N GLY A 501 44.34 -2.36 -5.86
CA GLY A 501 45.40 -2.80 -6.78
C GLY A 501 44.97 -3.77 -7.88
N LYS A 502 43.67 -4.10 -7.98
CA LYS A 502 43.13 -4.93 -9.06
C LYS A 502 42.72 -4.08 -10.26
N LYS A 503 43.12 -4.50 -11.46
CA LYS A 503 42.65 -3.93 -12.72
C LYS A 503 41.48 -4.74 -13.23
N TRP A 504 40.42 -4.05 -13.65
CA TRP A 504 39.24 -4.69 -14.24
C TRP A 504 39.59 -5.33 -15.59
N SER A 505 38.95 -6.46 -15.91
CA SER A 505 39.07 -7.07 -17.24
C SER A 505 38.37 -6.19 -18.29
N LYS A 506 38.73 -6.33 -19.57
CA LYS A 506 38.04 -5.60 -20.65
C LYS A 506 36.56 -5.96 -20.72
N GLU A 507 36.23 -7.24 -20.54
CA GLU A 507 34.86 -7.75 -20.54
C GLU A 507 34.04 -7.10 -19.42
N ASP A 508 34.61 -6.96 -18.22
CA ASP A 508 33.92 -6.34 -17.07
C ASP A 508 33.77 -4.85 -17.22
N ILE A 509 34.75 -4.20 -17.85
CA ILE A 509 34.66 -2.77 -18.16
C ILE A 509 33.50 -2.54 -19.12
N GLU A 510 33.43 -3.28 -20.22
CA GLU A 510 32.36 -3.11 -21.21
C GLU A 510 30.98 -3.47 -20.65
N LEU A 511 30.89 -4.49 -19.80
CA LEU A 511 29.65 -4.83 -19.09
C LEU A 511 29.22 -3.72 -18.11
N ALA A 512 30.15 -3.17 -17.33
CA ALA A 512 29.82 -2.13 -16.35
C ALA A 512 29.50 -0.77 -16.98
N LYS A 513 29.97 -0.51 -18.22
CA LYS A 513 29.54 0.67 -19.00
C LYS A 513 28.03 0.67 -19.28
N SER A 514 27.41 -0.50 -19.39
CA SER A 514 25.96 -0.62 -19.61
C SER A 514 25.17 -0.73 -18.30
N TRP A 515 25.80 -0.61 -17.13
CA TRP A 515 25.07 -0.65 -15.87
C TRP A 515 24.29 0.62 -15.63
N SER A 516 23.03 0.44 -15.28
CA SER A 516 22.14 1.50 -14.85
C SER A 516 22.52 2.11 -13.49
N PRO A 517 21.97 3.29 -13.13
CA PRO A 517 22.22 3.94 -11.83
C PRO A 517 22.03 3.04 -10.60
N ASP A 518 20.96 2.25 -10.56
CA ASP A 518 20.67 1.35 -9.45
C ASP A 518 21.55 0.10 -9.46
N GLN A 519 21.96 -0.41 -10.63
CA GLN A 519 23.00 -1.46 -10.68
C GLN A 519 24.34 -0.96 -10.13
N TRP A 520 24.75 0.27 -10.48
CA TRP A 520 25.95 0.88 -9.92
C TRP A 520 25.85 1.02 -8.40
N GLN A 521 24.72 1.47 -7.89
CA GLN A 521 24.50 1.57 -6.45
C GLN A 521 24.63 0.19 -5.77
N GLN A 522 23.99 -0.85 -6.30
CA GLN A 522 24.08 -2.21 -5.76
C GLN A 522 25.51 -2.77 -5.80
N ALA A 523 26.25 -2.51 -6.89
CA ALA A 523 27.66 -2.87 -7.04
C ALA A 523 28.56 -2.20 -5.97
N LEU A 524 28.38 -0.90 -5.74
CA LEU A 524 29.19 -0.12 -4.81
C LEU A 524 28.88 -0.50 -3.35
N GLU A 525 27.61 -0.72 -3.03
CA GLU A 525 27.16 -1.21 -1.72
C GLU A 525 27.76 -2.59 -1.41
N ALA A 526 27.74 -3.52 -2.36
CA ALA A 526 28.24 -4.89 -2.16
C ALA A 526 29.76 -4.97 -1.92
N THR A 527 30.50 -3.90 -2.17
CA THR A 527 31.97 -3.88 -2.14
C THR A 527 32.55 -2.89 -1.13
N ASN A 528 31.69 -2.14 -0.42
CA ASN A 528 32.09 -1.04 0.45
C ASN A 528 33.05 -0.07 -0.25
N PHE A 529 32.72 0.34 -1.48
CA PHE A 529 33.58 1.19 -2.32
C PHE A 529 34.19 2.38 -1.57
N SER A 530 33.37 3.07 -0.78
CA SER A 530 33.79 4.23 0.00
C SER A 530 34.95 3.93 0.96
N ILE A 531 35.01 2.74 1.55
CA ILE A 531 36.13 2.37 2.44
C ILE A 531 37.46 2.28 1.67
N ILE A 532 37.40 1.85 0.40
CA ILE A 532 38.58 1.55 -0.39
C ILE A 532 39.10 2.81 -1.10
N PHE A 533 38.18 3.65 -1.59
CA PHE A 533 38.48 4.73 -2.52
C PHE A 533 38.13 6.13 -1.99
N THR A 534 37.56 6.28 -0.80
CA THR A 534 37.20 7.60 -0.25
C THR A 534 38.09 7.97 0.93
N ASP A 535 38.71 9.14 0.86
CA ASP A 535 39.52 9.73 1.93
C ASP A 535 38.82 11.02 2.42
N ASP A 536 38.48 11.10 3.71
CA ASP A 536 37.82 12.27 4.33
C ASP A 536 36.52 12.74 3.64
N GLY A 537 35.71 11.79 3.16
CA GLY A 537 34.45 12.08 2.45
C GLY A 537 34.62 12.50 0.98
N LYS A 538 35.82 12.39 0.43
CA LYS A 538 36.14 12.69 -0.98
C LYS A 538 36.67 11.45 -1.69
N VAL A 539 36.16 11.18 -2.89
CA VAL A 539 36.62 10.07 -3.71
C VAL A 539 38.04 10.36 -4.22
N ASN A 540 38.98 9.46 -3.95
CA ASN A 540 40.34 9.49 -4.46
C ASN A 540 40.33 9.05 -5.92
N ARG A 541 40.15 10.02 -6.82
CA ARG A 541 40.02 9.80 -8.27
C ARG A 541 41.17 8.98 -8.85
N ASP A 542 42.41 9.32 -8.51
CA ASP A 542 43.57 8.64 -9.10
C ASP A 542 43.60 7.15 -8.73
N ARG A 543 43.24 6.83 -7.48
CA ARG A 543 43.14 5.43 -7.02
C ARG A 543 42.02 4.68 -7.76
N ALA A 544 40.87 5.30 -7.92
CA ALA A 544 39.72 4.68 -8.59
C ALA A 544 39.99 4.49 -10.09
N VAL A 545 40.52 5.51 -10.78
CA VAL A 545 40.84 5.49 -12.22
C VAL A 545 41.88 4.42 -12.57
N VAL A 546 42.88 4.20 -11.72
CA VAL A 546 43.88 3.12 -11.94
C VAL A 546 43.21 1.73 -11.94
N ALA A 547 42.13 1.55 -11.17
CA ALA A 547 41.42 0.28 -11.08
C ALA A 547 40.44 0.08 -12.26
N MET A 548 39.62 1.08 -12.57
CA MET A 548 38.47 0.94 -13.48
C MET A 548 38.58 1.70 -14.81
N THR A 549 39.69 2.39 -15.08
CA THR A 549 39.92 3.33 -16.20
C THR A 549 39.22 4.68 -16.04
N PRO A 550 39.68 5.75 -16.73
CA PRO A 550 39.06 7.08 -16.62
C PRO A 550 37.61 7.11 -17.09
N GLU A 551 37.31 6.44 -18.20
CA GLU A 551 36.00 6.42 -18.84
C GLU A 551 34.93 5.80 -17.93
N LEU A 552 35.20 4.59 -17.41
CA LEU A 552 34.27 3.90 -16.52
C LEU A 552 34.07 4.63 -15.19
N PHE A 553 35.14 5.26 -14.67
CA PHE A 553 35.04 6.08 -13.47
C PHE A 553 34.11 7.28 -13.67
N ASP A 554 34.22 7.96 -14.82
CA ASP A 554 33.33 9.09 -15.13
C ASP A 554 31.88 8.63 -15.30
N ILE A 555 31.62 7.50 -15.96
CA ILE A 555 30.28 6.90 -16.07
C ILE A 555 29.70 6.54 -14.69
N MET A 556 30.49 5.90 -13.83
CA MET A 556 30.07 5.55 -12.46
C MET A 556 29.67 6.79 -11.68
N VAL A 557 30.48 7.87 -11.75
CA VAL A 557 30.19 9.13 -11.05
C VAL A 557 28.94 9.80 -11.61
N GLU A 558 28.74 9.78 -12.92
CA GLU A 558 27.54 10.34 -13.56
C GLU A 558 26.27 9.56 -13.21
N ARG A 559 26.34 8.23 -13.18
CA ARG A 559 25.20 7.35 -12.93
C ARG A 559 24.91 7.14 -11.44
N THR A 560 25.82 7.48 -10.53
CA THR A 560 25.62 7.32 -9.08
C THR A 560 25.28 8.65 -8.42
N HIS A 561 24.01 8.88 -8.09
CA HIS A 561 23.53 10.16 -7.51
C HIS A 561 24.20 10.57 -6.19
N ALA A 562 24.76 9.62 -5.44
CA ALA A 562 25.48 9.91 -4.20
C ALA A 562 26.87 10.54 -4.42
N PHE A 563 27.43 10.47 -5.64
CA PHE A 563 28.72 11.08 -5.97
C PHE A 563 28.52 12.46 -6.59
N ILE A 564 28.78 13.51 -5.82
CA ILE A 564 28.56 14.90 -6.27
C ILE A 564 29.88 15.55 -6.66
N ARG A 565 29.97 15.97 -7.93
CA ARG A 565 31.15 16.68 -8.46
C ARG A 565 31.04 18.19 -8.18
N VAL A 566 32.02 18.72 -7.44
CA VAL A 566 32.19 20.16 -7.18
C VAL A 566 33.56 20.58 -7.71
N GLY A 567 33.56 21.23 -8.88
CA GLY A 567 34.80 21.48 -9.62
C GLY A 567 35.49 20.17 -10.02
N SER A 568 36.75 20.01 -9.61
CA SER A 568 37.53 18.77 -9.82
C SER A 568 37.38 17.72 -8.71
N THR A 569 36.69 18.06 -7.62
CA THR A 569 36.53 17.17 -6.45
C THR A 569 35.22 16.41 -6.55
N ILE A 570 35.24 15.13 -6.18
CA ILE A 570 34.04 14.29 -6.09
C ILE A 570 33.82 13.97 -4.63
N TYR A 571 32.69 14.40 -4.09
CA TYR A 571 32.27 14.12 -2.72
C TYR A 571 31.46 12.84 -2.69
N ASP A 572 31.73 12.01 -1.68
CA ASP A 572 31.08 10.74 -1.48
C ASP A 572 29.94 10.88 -0.46
N GLY A 573 28.72 11.04 -0.98
CA GLY A 573 27.50 11.15 -0.19
C GLY A 573 27.12 9.88 0.58
N PHE A 574 27.73 8.72 0.28
CA PHE A 574 27.54 7.51 1.10
C PHE A 574 28.29 7.60 2.44
N THR A 575 29.25 8.52 2.57
CA THR A 575 29.97 8.74 3.83
C THR A 575 29.38 9.90 4.61
N LYS A 576 29.33 9.77 5.95
CA LYS A 576 28.88 10.85 6.84
C LYS A 576 29.59 12.19 6.56
N LYS A 577 30.92 12.17 6.41
CA LYS A 577 31.71 13.37 6.15
C LYS A 577 31.41 14.02 4.79
N GLY A 578 31.24 13.22 3.74
CA GLY A 578 30.87 13.72 2.41
C GLY A 578 29.48 14.33 2.42
N TYR A 579 28.51 13.63 3.03
CA TYR A 579 27.15 14.12 3.23
C TYR A 579 27.10 15.44 4.00
N ASP A 580 27.73 15.51 5.19
CA ASP A 580 27.75 16.73 6.02
C ASP A 580 28.32 17.92 5.26
N THR A 581 29.33 17.68 4.42
CA THR A 581 29.97 18.72 3.61
C THR A 581 29.06 19.19 2.49
N LEU A 582 28.41 18.26 1.78
CA LEU A 582 27.48 18.58 0.70
C LEU A 582 26.23 19.31 1.21
N ASN A 583 25.73 18.92 2.39
CA ASN A 583 24.61 19.59 3.05
C ASN A 583 24.97 21.03 3.44
N ARG A 584 26.18 21.28 3.99
CA ARG A 584 26.67 22.65 4.26
C ARG A 584 26.81 23.50 3.00
N MET A 585 26.95 22.88 1.83
CA MET A 585 27.03 23.55 0.53
C MET A 585 25.65 23.77 -0.14
N ASN A 586 24.56 23.27 0.45
CA ASN A 586 23.21 23.26 -0.13
C ASN A 586 23.15 22.57 -1.50
N LEU A 587 23.89 21.47 -1.65
CA LEU A 587 23.92 20.66 -2.88
C LEU A 587 23.11 19.36 -2.75
N LEU A 588 22.45 19.16 -1.62
CA LEU A 588 21.59 18.01 -1.30
C LEU A 588 20.17 18.48 -0.98
#